data_AF-A0A935ZMA7-F1
#
_entry.id   AF-A0A935ZMA7-F1
#
_cell.length_a   1.000
_cell.length_b   1.000
_cell.length_c   1.000
_cell.angle_alpha   90.00
_cell.angle_beta   90.00
_cell.angle_gamma   90.00
#
_symmetry.space_group_name_H-M   'P 1'
#
loop_
_entity.id
_entity.type
_entity.pdbx_description
1 polymer ?
#
loop_
_entity_poly.entity_id
_entity_poly.type
_entity_poly.pdbx_seq_one_letter_code
_entity_poly.pdbx_strand_id
1 'polypeptide(L)'
;MFEAIADEYDVPMPLLQAIGHVETRWEMIEGAEEIDGREVAFGIMGMRGARLDEAADLAGLDPDRVKSDRVANIRAAAAWLDDRAIEKQIEDRSDIGAWADVVAEWSDLPQEWAKAAYVYVEVYPRMREGAIEVDDNGDVRGELEPIEVYPNFTVPPPEPALQAGPDYELSLWRPSPNFSSRPAGNAGKRAMIIIHTCEGAYVGCYSWLANAQSGVSAHYVVNSTGSEITQLVNESKKGWHISASYKCSLNDNHDCGRNGSSSNNFTVGIEHAGFGNQASWDPGLIDASARLVCNIARDNGIPIDDVHVVGHGRLQPHNRTDPGPNWPWQEYLDLARAHCDETPEPEPMPEPDPDAGPGPVPTEILIDSSNTNNDQDLGWVAMSDQWTVTSATAGFHGTSYAFGSTTAGSDPATFWFHLPQGTTRTIDAWWTAGTNRTTAAKFTAFDASGVQVGTASADQTKNGKQWKTLGTFQFSAGWNKIQLSRTNLGSKVVIADGIRVR
;
A
#
# COMPACT_ATOMS: atom_id res chain seq x y z
N MET A 1 11.54 -19.84 17.87
CA MET A 1 11.60 -20.79 16.73
C MET A 1 12.50 -20.24 15.64
N PHE A 2 12.22 -19.06 15.07
CA PHE A 2 13.07 -18.43 14.06
C PHE A 2 14.53 -18.31 14.50
N GLU A 3 14.81 -17.82 15.71
CA GLU A 3 16.18 -17.71 16.27
C GLU A 3 16.97 -19.03 16.18
N ALA A 4 16.44 -20.13 16.73
CA ALA A 4 17.13 -21.42 16.72
C ALA A 4 17.38 -21.99 15.31
N ILE A 5 16.51 -21.69 14.34
CA ILE A 5 16.67 -22.13 12.94
C ILE A 5 17.65 -21.22 12.20
N ALA A 6 17.59 -19.91 12.45
CA ALA A 6 18.54 -18.93 11.94
C ALA A 6 19.97 -19.29 12.37
N ASP A 7 20.17 -19.64 13.64
CA ASP A 7 21.46 -20.11 14.17
C ASP A 7 21.91 -21.45 13.55
N GLU A 8 20.97 -22.35 13.22
CA GLU A 8 21.27 -23.65 12.61
C GLU A 8 21.86 -23.53 11.19
N TYR A 9 21.43 -22.52 10.43
CA TYR A 9 21.81 -22.33 9.01
C TYR A 9 22.63 -21.04 8.77
N ASP A 10 23.08 -20.35 9.82
CA ASP A 10 23.84 -19.10 9.70
C ASP A 10 23.16 -18.03 8.80
N VAL A 11 21.83 -17.94 8.93
CA VAL A 11 20.97 -16.97 8.22
C VAL A 11 20.52 -15.90 9.22
N PRO A 12 20.55 -14.60 8.89
CA PRO A 12 20.02 -13.57 9.77
C PRO A 12 18.54 -13.79 10.12
N MET A 13 18.24 -13.92 11.40
CA MET A 13 16.86 -14.10 11.88
C MET A 13 15.88 -13.03 11.35
N PRO A 14 16.21 -11.72 11.36
CA PRO A 14 15.29 -10.69 10.85
C PRO A 14 14.98 -10.85 9.36
N LEU A 15 15.93 -11.37 8.58
CA LEU A 15 15.73 -11.62 7.15
C LEU A 15 14.75 -12.77 6.92
N LEU A 16 14.94 -13.89 7.62
CA LEU A 16 14.06 -15.05 7.55
C LEU A 16 12.64 -14.71 8.01
N GLN A 17 12.52 -13.92 9.08
CA GLN A 17 11.25 -13.37 9.56
C GLN A 17 10.59 -12.47 8.50
N ALA A 18 11.33 -11.52 7.91
CA ALA A 18 10.78 -10.60 6.93
C ALA A 18 10.28 -11.30 5.66
N ILE A 19 11.02 -12.28 5.14
CA ILE A 19 10.58 -13.10 4.00
C ILE A 19 9.28 -13.83 4.36
N GLY A 20 9.21 -14.51 5.50
CA GLY A 20 7.99 -15.21 5.92
C GLY A 20 6.79 -14.26 6.11
N HIS A 21 7.02 -13.02 6.53
CA HIS A 21 5.96 -12.02 6.66
C HIS A 21 5.49 -11.51 5.29
N VAL A 22 6.41 -11.15 4.40
CA VAL A 22 6.09 -10.67 3.05
C VAL A 22 5.35 -11.75 2.26
N GLU A 23 5.80 -13.00 2.37
CA GLU A 23 5.22 -14.10 1.60
C GLU A 23 3.82 -14.47 2.11
N THR A 24 3.62 -14.59 3.43
CA THR A 24 2.38 -15.19 3.98
C THR A 24 1.83 -14.52 5.23
N ARG A 25 2.42 -13.41 5.71
CA ARG A 25 2.16 -12.83 7.04
C ARG A 25 2.27 -13.87 8.16
N TRP A 26 3.23 -14.78 7.97
CA TRP A 26 3.46 -15.93 8.82
C TRP A 26 2.27 -16.90 8.99
N GLU A 27 1.31 -16.91 8.07
CA GLU A 27 0.24 -17.91 8.02
C GLU A 27 0.77 -19.26 7.52
N MET A 28 0.25 -20.35 8.07
CA MET A 28 0.45 -21.67 7.46
C MET A 28 -0.58 -21.87 6.36
N ILE A 29 -0.21 -21.49 5.14
CA ILE A 29 -1.08 -21.58 3.96
C ILE A 29 -0.92 -22.90 3.21
N GLU A 30 -2.01 -23.37 2.62
CA GLU A 30 -2.13 -24.31 1.50
C GLU A 30 -2.86 -23.62 0.33
N GLY A 31 -2.13 -22.89 -0.52
CA GLY A 31 -2.73 -22.01 -1.53
C GLY A 31 -3.60 -22.74 -2.57
N ALA A 32 -4.18 -21.97 -3.48
CA ALA A 32 -4.93 -22.50 -4.62
C ALA A 32 -4.28 -22.10 -5.97
N GLU A 33 -4.57 -22.86 -7.02
CA GLU A 33 -4.17 -22.47 -8.39
C GLU A 33 -5.16 -21.42 -8.92
N GLU A 34 -4.92 -20.15 -8.58
CA GLU A 34 -5.74 -19.02 -9.08
C GLU A 34 -5.17 -18.37 -10.35
N ILE A 35 -3.90 -18.64 -10.66
CA ILE A 35 -3.21 -18.21 -11.88
C ILE A 35 -2.75 -19.45 -12.64
N ASP A 36 -3.31 -19.66 -13.84
CA ASP A 36 -3.01 -20.84 -14.67
C ASP A 36 -1.50 -20.99 -14.91
N GLY A 37 -0.94 -22.14 -14.53
CA GLY A 37 0.49 -22.44 -14.69
C GLY A 37 1.39 -21.87 -13.58
N ARG A 38 0.83 -21.19 -12.56
CA ARG A 38 1.55 -20.87 -11.32
C ARG A 38 1.37 -22.00 -10.32
N GLU A 39 2.47 -22.56 -9.85
CA GLU A 39 2.43 -23.61 -8.84
C GLU A 39 1.89 -23.10 -7.50
N VAL A 40 1.20 -23.98 -6.77
CA VAL A 40 0.61 -23.68 -5.47
C VAL A 40 1.71 -23.42 -4.42
N ALA A 41 1.51 -22.41 -3.57
CA ALA A 41 2.39 -22.15 -2.43
C ALA A 41 1.95 -22.89 -1.18
N PHE A 42 2.95 -23.22 -0.35
CA PHE A 42 2.75 -23.91 0.90
C PHE A 42 3.58 -23.32 2.04
N GLY A 43 2.97 -23.35 3.23
CA GLY A 43 3.56 -23.01 4.51
C GLY A 43 3.96 -21.54 4.65
N ILE A 44 4.54 -21.24 5.81
CA ILE A 44 4.85 -19.89 6.29
C ILE A 44 5.84 -19.11 5.41
N MET A 45 6.63 -19.80 4.59
CA MET A 45 7.61 -19.19 3.69
C MET A 45 7.10 -19.10 2.24
N GLY A 46 5.85 -19.50 1.95
CA GLY A 46 5.25 -19.32 0.62
C GLY A 46 5.94 -20.08 -0.52
N MET A 47 6.68 -21.16 -0.20
CA MET A 47 7.47 -21.92 -1.18
C MET A 47 6.58 -22.72 -2.14
N ARG A 48 7.06 -22.88 -3.37
CA ARG A 48 6.32 -23.49 -4.50
C ARG A 48 7.20 -24.49 -5.24
N GLY A 49 6.57 -25.55 -5.76
CA GLY A 49 7.12 -26.46 -6.76
C GLY A 49 8.59 -26.84 -6.59
N ALA A 50 9.38 -26.64 -7.64
CA ALA A 50 10.79 -27.05 -7.68
C ALA A 50 11.63 -26.41 -6.57
N ARG A 51 11.34 -25.17 -6.16
CA ARG A 51 12.03 -24.53 -5.03
C ARG A 51 11.71 -25.22 -3.71
N LEU A 52 10.45 -25.60 -3.49
CA LEU A 52 10.06 -26.32 -2.29
C LEU A 52 10.78 -27.66 -2.21
N ASP A 53 10.85 -28.39 -3.32
CA ASP A 53 11.54 -29.68 -3.40
C ASP A 53 13.06 -29.51 -3.16
N GLU A 54 13.71 -28.52 -3.78
CA GLU A 54 15.12 -28.21 -3.56
C GLU A 54 15.40 -27.81 -2.10
N ALA A 55 14.58 -26.94 -1.52
CA ALA A 55 14.70 -26.50 -0.13
C ALA A 55 14.50 -27.66 0.86
N ALA A 56 13.59 -28.59 0.55
CA ALA A 56 13.37 -29.80 1.34
C ALA A 56 14.60 -30.71 1.31
N ASP A 57 15.17 -30.94 0.12
CA ASP A 57 16.38 -31.74 -0.08
C ASP A 57 17.58 -31.16 0.67
N LEU A 58 17.80 -29.83 0.57
CA LEU A 58 18.88 -29.12 1.28
C LEU A 58 18.76 -29.25 2.81
N ALA A 59 17.53 -29.23 3.34
CA ALA A 59 17.27 -29.42 4.77
C ALA A 59 17.23 -30.90 5.20
N GLY A 60 17.30 -31.85 4.27
CA GLY A 60 17.14 -33.28 4.55
C GLY A 60 15.74 -33.64 5.06
N LEU A 61 14.71 -32.97 4.54
CA LEU A 61 13.31 -33.10 4.94
C LEU A 61 12.46 -33.71 3.83
N ASP A 62 11.35 -34.35 4.21
CA ASP A 62 10.33 -34.78 3.28
C ASP A 62 9.53 -33.56 2.76
N PRO A 63 9.35 -33.37 1.44
CA PRO A 63 8.59 -32.25 0.88
C PRO A 63 7.17 -32.12 1.42
N ASP A 64 6.46 -33.22 1.71
CA ASP A 64 5.10 -33.17 2.24
C ASP A 64 5.08 -32.70 3.70
N ARG A 65 6.16 -32.98 4.44
CA ARG A 65 6.37 -32.39 5.76
C ARG A 65 6.67 -30.89 5.66
N VAL A 66 7.47 -30.46 4.69
CA VAL A 66 7.77 -29.03 4.45
C VAL A 66 6.48 -28.25 4.12
N LYS A 67 5.52 -28.85 3.42
CA LYS A 67 4.22 -28.22 3.12
C LYS A 67 3.33 -28.02 4.35
N SER A 68 3.38 -28.95 5.31
CA SER A 68 2.38 -29.06 6.39
C SER A 68 2.88 -28.72 7.80
N ASP A 69 4.19 -28.69 8.02
CA ASP A 69 4.80 -28.42 9.32
C ASP A 69 5.55 -27.07 9.33
N ARG A 70 5.16 -26.18 10.26
CA ARG A 70 5.70 -24.82 10.36
C ARG A 70 7.23 -24.82 10.57
N VAL A 71 7.74 -25.69 11.42
CA VAL A 71 9.18 -25.77 11.72
C VAL A 71 9.94 -26.30 10.51
N ALA A 72 9.44 -27.37 9.87
CA ALA A 72 10.04 -27.93 8.66
C ALA A 72 10.08 -26.91 7.51
N ASN A 73 9.00 -26.13 7.34
CA ASN A 73 8.93 -25.11 6.29
C ASN A 73 10.00 -24.02 6.47
N ILE A 74 10.17 -23.52 7.70
CA ILE A 74 11.19 -22.50 8.00
C ILE A 74 12.61 -23.08 7.87
N ARG A 75 12.83 -24.33 8.32
CA ARG A 75 14.12 -25.01 8.17
C ARG A 75 14.50 -25.20 6.71
N ALA A 76 13.57 -25.62 5.86
CA ALA A 76 13.78 -25.76 4.42
C ALA A 76 14.14 -24.41 3.78
N ALA A 77 13.39 -23.34 4.10
CA ALA A 77 13.70 -22.00 3.61
C ALA A 77 15.08 -21.51 4.07
N ALA A 78 15.43 -21.72 5.34
CA ALA A 78 16.73 -21.34 5.89
C ALA A 78 17.89 -22.11 5.23
N ALA A 79 17.72 -23.42 4.98
CA ALA A 79 18.69 -24.24 4.25
C ALA A 79 18.91 -23.72 2.82
N TRP A 80 17.83 -23.34 2.13
CA TRP A 80 17.91 -22.77 0.79
C TRP A 80 18.64 -21.41 0.80
N LEU A 81 18.31 -20.53 1.74
CA LEU A 81 18.97 -19.23 1.87
C LEU A 81 20.46 -19.36 2.17
N ASP A 82 20.86 -20.29 3.06
CA ASP A 82 22.27 -20.58 3.34
C ASP A 82 23.01 -21.05 2.09
N ASP A 83 22.47 -22.04 1.38
CA ASP A 83 23.06 -22.56 0.15
C ASP A 83 23.27 -21.44 -0.90
N ARG A 84 22.26 -20.59 -1.13
CA ARG A 84 22.40 -19.43 -2.01
C ARG A 84 23.45 -18.45 -1.52
N ALA A 85 23.51 -18.19 -0.22
CA ALA A 85 24.52 -17.29 0.34
C ALA A 85 25.94 -17.88 0.17
N ILE A 86 26.13 -19.21 0.22
CA ILE A 86 27.40 -19.87 -0.13
C ILE A 86 27.73 -19.60 -1.59
N GLU A 87 26.77 -19.81 -2.49
CA GLU A 87 26.94 -19.58 -3.94
C GLU A 87 27.33 -18.14 -4.25
N LYS A 88 26.70 -17.15 -3.59
CA LYS A 88 27.00 -15.72 -3.74
C LYS A 88 28.26 -15.27 -3.00
N GLN A 89 28.94 -16.17 -2.28
CA GLN A 89 30.17 -15.87 -1.54
C GLN A 89 29.98 -14.75 -0.49
N ILE A 90 28.84 -14.74 0.21
CA ILE A 90 28.62 -13.80 1.32
C ILE A 90 29.50 -14.23 2.49
N GLU A 91 30.64 -13.55 2.67
CA GLU A 91 31.64 -13.86 3.71
C GLU A 91 31.16 -13.46 5.12
N ASP A 92 30.61 -12.25 5.26
CA ASP A 92 30.02 -11.78 6.51
C ASP A 92 28.51 -12.04 6.50
N ARG A 93 28.13 -13.21 7.03
CA ARG A 93 26.72 -13.62 7.13
C ARG A 93 25.87 -12.68 7.98
N SER A 94 26.48 -11.89 8.86
CA SER A 94 25.79 -10.92 9.71
C SER A 94 25.47 -9.59 9.00
N ASP A 95 26.13 -9.30 7.87
CA ASP A 95 25.78 -8.16 7.01
C ASP A 95 24.51 -8.47 6.22
N ILE A 96 23.36 -8.19 6.81
CA ILE A 96 22.03 -8.39 6.20
C ILE A 96 21.93 -7.63 4.85
N GLY A 97 22.66 -6.53 4.65
CA GLY A 97 22.70 -5.83 3.38
C GLY A 97 23.25 -6.69 2.23
N ALA A 98 24.23 -7.55 2.49
CA ALA A 98 24.85 -8.42 1.51
C ALA A 98 23.93 -9.55 1.00
N TRP A 99 22.82 -9.82 1.69
CA TRP A 99 21.86 -10.86 1.29
C TRP A 99 20.90 -10.43 0.17
N ALA A 100 20.98 -9.19 -0.30
CA ALA A 100 19.97 -8.64 -1.21
C ALA A 100 19.85 -9.40 -2.54
N ASP A 101 20.97 -9.90 -3.09
CA ASP A 101 20.95 -10.76 -4.28
C ASP A 101 20.26 -12.12 -4.02
N VAL A 102 20.43 -12.68 -2.81
CA VAL A 102 19.75 -13.92 -2.40
C VAL A 102 18.24 -13.69 -2.26
N VAL A 103 17.84 -12.55 -1.70
CA VAL A 103 16.43 -12.14 -1.59
C VAL A 103 15.80 -11.90 -2.96
N ALA A 104 16.53 -11.29 -3.89
CA ALA A 104 16.09 -11.12 -5.27
C ALA A 104 15.83 -12.48 -5.94
N GLU A 105 16.71 -13.46 -5.72
CA GLU A 105 16.56 -14.84 -6.23
C GLU A 105 15.37 -15.56 -5.56
N TRP A 106 15.15 -15.33 -4.26
CA TRP A 106 13.99 -15.85 -3.53
C TRP A 106 12.65 -15.44 -4.14
N SER A 107 12.55 -14.26 -4.77
CA SER A 107 11.28 -13.80 -5.34
C SER A 107 10.74 -14.69 -6.49
N ASP A 108 11.61 -15.47 -7.15
CA ASP A 108 11.32 -16.18 -8.42
C ASP A 108 10.81 -15.32 -9.58
N LEU A 109 10.92 -13.98 -9.48
CA LEU A 109 10.29 -13.11 -10.46
C LEU A 109 11.10 -13.08 -11.75
N PRO A 110 10.48 -13.27 -12.94
CA PRO A 110 11.22 -13.39 -14.19
C PRO A 110 11.79 -12.05 -14.68
N GLN A 111 11.25 -10.92 -14.23
CA GLN A 111 11.79 -9.60 -14.58
C GLN A 111 12.78 -9.10 -13.52
N GLU A 112 13.99 -8.73 -13.95
CA GLU A 112 15.02 -8.16 -13.05
C GLU A 112 14.54 -6.96 -12.25
N TRP A 113 13.70 -6.12 -12.88
CA TRP A 113 13.11 -4.96 -12.24
C TRP A 113 12.15 -5.36 -11.10
N ALA A 114 11.43 -6.48 -11.25
CA ALA A 114 10.49 -6.97 -10.27
C ALA A 114 11.23 -7.62 -9.09
N LYS A 115 12.33 -8.32 -9.35
CA LYS A 115 13.25 -8.77 -8.29
C LYS A 115 13.78 -7.61 -7.47
N ALA A 116 14.18 -6.52 -8.13
CA ALA A 116 14.59 -5.30 -7.44
C ALA A 116 13.47 -4.68 -6.61
N ALA A 117 12.25 -4.62 -7.15
CA ALA A 117 11.10 -4.15 -6.38
C ALA A 117 10.81 -5.03 -5.15
N TYR A 118 10.91 -6.35 -5.26
CA TYR A 118 10.73 -7.26 -4.13
C TYR A 118 11.72 -6.98 -2.98
N VAL A 119 12.98 -6.72 -3.33
CA VAL A 119 14.03 -6.31 -2.37
C VAL A 119 13.73 -4.94 -1.74
N TYR A 120 13.47 -3.91 -2.56
CA TYR A 120 13.41 -2.52 -2.13
C TYR A 120 12.05 -2.06 -1.59
N VAL A 121 10.96 -2.71 -1.98
CA VAL A 121 9.58 -2.32 -1.67
C VAL A 121 8.94 -3.25 -0.64
N GLU A 122 9.36 -4.53 -0.57
CA GLU A 122 8.77 -5.49 0.38
C GLU A 122 9.75 -5.88 1.49
N VAL A 123 10.79 -6.68 1.19
CA VAL A 123 11.55 -7.39 2.23
C VAL A 123 12.38 -6.45 3.13
N TYR A 124 13.18 -5.55 2.55
CA TYR A 124 14.01 -4.65 3.36
C TYR A 124 13.20 -3.55 4.07
N PRO A 125 12.18 -2.91 3.46
CA PRO A 125 11.25 -2.07 4.20
C PRO A 125 10.58 -2.80 5.36
N ARG A 126 10.15 -4.05 5.18
CA ARG A 126 9.53 -4.82 6.26
C ARG A 126 10.46 -4.99 7.46
N MET A 127 11.75 -5.27 7.23
CA MET A 127 12.76 -5.29 8.31
C MET A 127 12.90 -3.95 9.02
N ARG A 128 12.85 -2.82 8.30
CA ARG A 128 12.96 -1.48 8.90
C ARG A 128 11.73 -1.05 9.67
N GLU A 129 10.57 -1.53 9.26
CA GLU A 129 9.29 -1.17 9.88
C GLU A 129 8.93 -2.11 11.05
N GLY A 130 9.44 -3.34 11.07
CA GLY A 130 9.04 -4.40 12.01
C GLY A 130 7.62 -4.90 11.76
N ALA A 131 7.16 -5.95 12.42
CA ALA A 131 5.78 -6.44 12.29
C ALA A 131 5.38 -7.25 13.51
N ILE A 132 4.09 -7.21 13.86
CA ILE A 132 3.49 -8.11 14.85
C ILE A 132 2.20 -8.62 14.23
N GLU A 133 2.07 -9.93 14.17
CA GLU A 133 0.86 -10.61 13.69
C GLU A 133 0.27 -11.41 14.83
N VAL A 134 -1.02 -11.21 15.08
CA VAL A 134 -1.80 -11.95 16.09
C VAL A 134 -2.80 -12.86 15.40
N ASP A 135 -3.07 -14.01 16.00
CA ASP A 135 -4.17 -14.87 15.57
C ASP A 135 -5.52 -14.40 16.14
N ASP A 136 -6.59 -15.11 15.78
CA ASP A 136 -7.96 -14.76 16.18
C ASP A 136 -8.20 -14.87 17.71
N ASN A 137 -7.32 -15.56 18.44
CA ASN A 137 -7.36 -15.64 19.90
C ASN A 137 -6.60 -14.48 20.56
N GLY A 138 -5.92 -13.65 19.77
CA GLY A 138 -5.03 -12.58 20.22
C GLY A 138 -3.63 -13.08 20.59
N ASP A 139 -3.28 -14.32 20.26
CA ASP A 139 -1.94 -14.86 20.50
C ASP A 139 -0.99 -14.42 19.39
N VAL A 140 0.26 -14.08 19.74
CA VAL A 140 1.27 -13.64 18.76
C VAL A 140 1.66 -14.83 17.88
N ARG A 141 1.30 -14.75 16.59
CA ARG A 141 1.66 -15.72 15.56
C ARG A 141 3.10 -15.53 15.09
N GLY A 142 3.55 -14.28 15.01
CA GLY A 142 4.89 -13.91 14.61
C GLY A 142 5.18 -12.44 14.93
N GLU A 143 6.46 -12.16 15.10
CA GLU A 143 6.98 -10.84 15.42
C GLU A 143 8.30 -10.65 14.69
N LEU A 144 8.57 -9.41 14.29
CA LEU A 144 9.80 -8.93 13.71
C LEU A 144 10.09 -7.56 14.31
N GLU A 145 11.19 -7.48 15.04
CA GLU A 145 11.67 -6.21 15.58
C GLU A 145 12.22 -5.33 14.45
N PRO A 146 11.92 -4.02 14.43
CA PRO A 146 12.48 -3.10 13.46
C PRO A 146 14.00 -3.02 13.56
N ILE A 147 14.70 -3.13 12.43
CA ILE A 147 16.15 -2.98 12.33
C ILE A 147 16.54 -2.00 11.22
N GLU A 148 17.54 -1.16 11.48
CA GLU A 148 18.05 -0.22 10.47
C GLU A 148 18.95 -0.96 9.48
N VAL A 149 18.37 -1.38 8.35
CA VAL A 149 19.07 -2.13 7.31
C VAL A 149 18.69 -1.65 5.91
N TYR A 150 19.69 -1.64 5.03
CA TYR A 150 19.55 -1.28 3.63
C TYR A 150 20.20 -2.35 2.74
N PRO A 151 19.60 -2.70 1.60
CA PRO A 151 20.15 -3.71 0.71
C PRO A 151 21.42 -3.20 0.00
N ASN A 152 22.45 -4.04 -0.08
CA ASN A 152 23.56 -3.88 -1.00
C ASN A 152 23.19 -4.52 -2.35
N PHE A 153 22.24 -3.90 -3.05
CA PHE A 153 21.73 -4.40 -4.33
C PHE A 153 21.99 -3.38 -5.43
N THR A 154 22.71 -3.78 -6.48
CA THR A 154 23.14 -2.83 -7.52
C THR A 154 22.07 -2.55 -8.57
N VAL A 155 21.00 -3.35 -8.61
CA VAL A 155 19.88 -3.14 -9.53
C VAL A 155 18.87 -2.25 -8.82
N PRO A 156 18.78 -0.95 -9.16
CA PRO A 156 17.74 -0.11 -8.59
C PRO A 156 16.36 -0.66 -9.01
N PRO A 157 15.32 -0.48 -8.18
CA PRO A 157 13.97 -0.76 -8.66
C PRO A 157 13.74 0.10 -9.90
N PRO A 158 12.97 -0.38 -10.90
CA PRO A 158 12.60 0.50 -11.98
C PRO A 158 11.86 1.67 -11.33
N GLU A 159 12.21 2.89 -11.71
CA GLU A 159 11.33 4.02 -11.53
C GLU A 159 10.50 4.17 -12.81
N PRO A 160 9.43 3.38 -13.04
CA PRO A 160 8.34 3.99 -13.76
C PRO A 160 7.88 5.11 -12.83
N ALA A 161 8.13 6.36 -13.25
CA ALA A 161 7.71 7.56 -12.52
C ALA A 161 6.41 7.27 -11.78
N LEU A 162 6.45 7.37 -10.44
CA LEU A 162 5.32 7.13 -9.54
C LEU A 162 4.22 8.14 -9.83
N GLN A 163 3.56 7.97 -10.98
CA GLN A 163 2.43 8.74 -11.40
C GLN A 163 1.25 8.24 -10.57
N ALA A 164 0.46 9.17 -10.07
CA ALA A 164 -0.84 8.84 -9.50
C ALA A 164 -1.65 8.03 -10.52
N GLY A 165 -2.42 7.06 -10.01
CA GLY A 165 -3.34 6.28 -10.83
C GLY A 165 -4.31 7.20 -11.57
N PRO A 166 -4.58 6.93 -12.86
CA PRO A 166 -5.45 7.79 -13.67
C PRO A 166 -6.90 7.82 -13.21
N ASP A 167 -7.38 6.80 -12.49
CA ASP A 167 -8.77 6.78 -11.98
C ASP A 167 -8.81 6.89 -10.45
N TYR A 168 -7.77 6.43 -9.73
CA TYR A 168 -7.64 6.58 -8.28
C TYR A 168 -6.30 7.20 -7.90
N GLU A 169 -6.31 8.47 -7.50
CA GLU A 169 -5.08 9.27 -7.31
C GLU A 169 -4.17 8.77 -6.17
N LEU A 170 -4.72 8.03 -5.21
CA LEU A 170 -3.97 7.43 -4.10
C LEU A 170 -3.27 6.12 -4.50
N SER A 171 -3.48 5.64 -5.73
CA SER A 171 -2.74 4.51 -6.28
C SER A 171 -1.53 4.95 -7.12
N LEU A 172 -0.61 4.02 -7.33
CA LEU A 172 0.54 4.18 -8.21
C LEU A 172 0.27 3.54 -9.56
N TRP A 173 0.49 4.28 -10.64
CA TRP A 173 0.29 3.79 -11.99
C TRP A 173 1.43 2.89 -12.46
N ARG A 174 1.13 1.60 -12.68
CA ARG A 174 2.06 0.61 -13.24
C ARG A 174 1.36 -0.11 -14.41
N PRO A 175 1.35 0.46 -15.61
CA PRO A 175 0.46 0.01 -16.69
C PRO A 175 0.67 -1.45 -17.08
N SER A 176 -0.41 -2.21 -17.14
CA SER A 176 -0.46 -3.50 -17.82
C SER A 176 -0.80 -3.31 -19.29
N PRO A 177 -0.14 -4.03 -20.22
CA PRO A 177 -0.54 -4.07 -21.63
C PRO A 177 -1.72 -5.01 -21.89
N ASN A 178 -2.13 -5.83 -20.91
CA ASN A 178 -3.12 -6.89 -21.06
C ASN A 178 -4.55 -6.36 -20.88
N PHE A 179 -5.01 -5.49 -21.77
CA PHE A 179 -6.38 -4.98 -21.73
C PHE A 179 -6.95 -4.84 -23.15
N SER A 180 -8.27 -4.65 -23.24
CA SER A 180 -8.92 -4.28 -24.50
C SER A 180 -9.98 -3.20 -24.31
N SER A 181 -10.62 -2.77 -25.39
CA SER A 181 -11.82 -1.94 -25.29
C SER A 181 -12.97 -2.72 -24.63
N ARG A 182 -13.78 -2.02 -23.83
CA ARG A 182 -15.09 -2.52 -23.39
C ARG A 182 -16.08 -2.46 -24.56
N PRO A 183 -17.13 -3.32 -24.60
CA PRO A 183 -18.21 -3.20 -25.59
C PRO A 183 -18.91 -1.84 -25.50
N ALA A 184 -19.51 -1.38 -26.60
CA ALA A 184 -20.29 -0.14 -26.60
C ALA A 184 -21.63 -0.29 -25.85
N GLY A 185 -22.14 0.83 -25.33
CA GLY A 185 -23.44 0.90 -24.66
C GLY A 185 -23.49 0.13 -23.34
N ASN A 186 -24.69 -0.32 -22.95
CA ASN A 186 -24.93 -0.96 -21.65
C ASN A 186 -24.09 -2.23 -21.42
N ALA A 187 -23.70 -2.93 -22.49
CA ALA A 187 -22.90 -4.16 -22.40
C ALA A 187 -21.49 -3.94 -21.83
N GLY A 188 -20.90 -2.74 -22.03
CA GLY A 188 -19.61 -2.37 -21.46
C GLY A 188 -19.68 -1.33 -20.34
N LYS A 189 -20.90 -0.92 -19.92
CA LYS A 189 -21.05 -0.07 -18.75
C LYS A 189 -20.61 -0.86 -17.52
N ARG A 190 -19.64 -0.31 -16.78
CA ARG A 190 -19.20 -0.85 -15.49
C ARG A 190 -20.39 -0.91 -14.54
N ALA A 191 -20.57 -2.08 -13.93
CA ALA A 191 -21.74 -2.39 -13.13
C ALA A 191 -21.39 -3.23 -11.91
N MET A 192 -20.19 -3.81 -11.83
CA MET A 192 -19.77 -4.67 -10.73
C MET A 192 -18.29 -4.49 -10.42
N ILE A 193 -17.91 -4.77 -9.18
CA ILE A 193 -16.53 -4.86 -8.71
C ILE A 193 -16.29 -6.30 -8.28
N ILE A 194 -15.19 -6.88 -8.73
CA ILE A 194 -14.78 -8.24 -8.33
C ILE A 194 -13.54 -8.15 -7.46
N ILE A 195 -13.63 -8.79 -6.29
CA ILE A 195 -12.54 -8.95 -5.33
C ILE A 195 -11.81 -10.25 -5.62
N HIS A 196 -10.49 -10.15 -5.75
CA HIS A 196 -9.56 -11.24 -6.04
C HIS A 196 -8.48 -11.35 -4.98
N THR A 197 -7.79 -12.49 -4.94
CA THR A 197 -6.54 -12.67 -4.21
C THR A 197 -5.40 -12.99 -5.16
N CYS A 198 -4.23 -12.43 -4.88
CA CYS A 198 -3.03 -12.66 -5.65
C CYS A 198 -2.46 -14.08 -5.51
N GLU A 199 -2.94 -14.85 -4.53
CA GLU A 199 -2.29 -16.06 -4.02
C GLU A 199 -0.78 -15.84 -3.85
N GLY A 200 -0.39 -14.77 -3.15
CA GLY A 200 1.01 -14.40 -2.90
C GLY A 200 1.26 -12.91 -2.63
N ALA A 201 2.54 -12.56 -2.59
CA ALA A 201 3.06 -11.22 -2.27
C ALA A 201 2.69 -10.14 -3.32
N TYR A 202 2.80 -8.87 -2.90
CA TYR A 202 2.32 -7.72 -3.65
C TYR A 202 3.11 -7.49 -4.94
N VAL A 203 4.45 -7.49 -4.87
CA VAL A 203 5.29 -7.28 -6.05
C VAL A 203 5.13 -8.41 -7.05
N GLY A 204 5.06 -9.65 -6.59
CA GLY A 204 4.79 -10.79 -7.46
C GLY A 204 3.46 -10.66 -8.21
N CYS A 205 2.44 -10.16 -7.52
CA CYS A 205 1.11 -9.97 -8.11
C CYS A 205 1.11 -8.90 -9.21
N TYR A 206 1.48 -7.66 -8.90
CA TYR A 206 1.38 -6.59 -9.90
C TYR A 206 2.39 -6.76 -11.04
N SER A 207 3.57 -7.34 -10.79
CA SER A 207 4.56 -7.59 -11.84
C SER A 207 4.09 -8.66 -12.83
N TRP A 208 3.41 -9.71 -12.35
CA TRP A 208 2.78 -10.71 -13.21
C TRP A 208 1.66 -10.12 -14.05
N LEU A 209 0.79 -9.30 -13.45
CA LEU A 209 -0.32 -8.66 -14.16
C LEU A 209 0.15 -7.60 -15.15
N ALA A 210 1.32 -6.98 -14.93
CA ALA A 210 1.98 -6.07 -15.87
C ALA A 210 2.78 -6.78 -16.97
N ASN A 211 3.03 -8.08 -16.83
CA ASN A 211 3.78 -8.86 -17.82
C ASN A 211 2.93 -9.13 -19.08
N ALA A 212 3.37 -8.64 -20.24
CA ALA A 212 2.69 -8.87 -21.52
C ALA A 212 2.48 -10.36 -21.87
N GLN A 213 3.30 -11.25 -21.31
CA GLN A 213 3.21 -12.69 -21.57
C GLN A 213 2.17 -13.40 -20.68
N SER A 214 1.71 -12.77 -19.59
CA SER A 214 0.76 -13.42 -18.68
C SER A 214 -0.64 -13.59 -19.28
N GLY A 215 -1.04 -12.71 -20.21
CA GLY A 215 -2.36 -12.75 -20.83
C GLY A 215 -3.51 -12.45 -19.87
N VAL A 216 -3.22 -11.93 -18.68
CA VAL A 216 -4.18 -11.55 -17.63
C VAL A 216 -3.83 -10.19 -17.04
N SER A 217 -4.82 -9.52 -16.44
CA SER A 217 -4.64 -8.25 -15.72
C SER A 217 -5.80 -7.98 -14.79
N ALA A 218 -5.57 -7.21 -13.74
CA ALA A 218 -6.61 -6.56 -12.94
C ALA A 218 -6.54 -5.04 -13.11
N HIS A 219 -7.49 -4.31 -12.52
CA HIS A 219 -7.44 -2.85 -12.53
C HIS A 219 -6.55 -2.35 -11.40
N TYR A 220 -6.65 -2.98 -10.22
CA TYR A 220 -5.91 -2.59 -9.04
C TYR A 220 -5.28 -3.78 -8.32
N VAL A 221 -4.22 -3.52 -7.56
CA VAL A 221 -3.62 -4.44 -6.59
C VAL A 221 -3.40 -3.69 -5.28
N VAL A 222 -3.84 -4.25 -4.16
CA VAL A 222 -3.64 -3.72 -2.80
C VAL A 222 -2.56 -4.54 -2.09
N ASN A 223 -1.57 -3.88 -1.47
CA ASN A 223 -0.52 -4.59 -0.73
C ASN A 223 -1.04 -5.14 0.61
N SER A 224 -0.23 -5.99 1.26
CA SER A 224 -0.66 -6.77 2.42
C SER A 224 -1.05 -5.95 3.65
N THR A 225 -0.69 -4.66 3.71
CA THR A 225 -0.96 -3.72 4.81
C THR A 225 -1.89 -2.58 4.42
N GLY A 226 -2.29 -2.48 3.14
CA GLY A 226 -3.04 -1.35 2.59
C GLY A 226 -2.24 -0.05 2.44
N SER A 227 -0.93 -0.04 2.71
CA SER A 227 -0.11 1.17 2.59
C SER A 227 0.17 1.59 1.14
N GLU A 228 -0.03 0.69 0.17
CA GLU A 228 0.16 0.98 -1.25
C GLU A 228 -0.88 0.25 -2.12
N ILE A 229 -1.42 0.97 -3.11
CA ILE A 229 -2.30 0.44 -4.15
C ILE A 229 -1.62 0.67 -5.50
N THR A 230 -1.55 -0.36 -6.34
CA THR A 230 -1.15 -0.23 -7.74
C THR A 230 -2.39 -0.14 -8.60
N GLN A 231 -2.45 0.79 -9.55
CA GLN A 231 -3.37 0.73 -10.67
C GLN A 231 -2.64 0.25 -11.93
N LEU A 232 -3.18 -0.78 -12.58
CA LEU A 232 -2.60 -1.45 -13.74
C LEU A 232 -3.38 -1.16 -15.04
N VAL A 233 -4.70 -1.04 -14.95
CA VAL A 233 -5.60 -0.82 -16.10
C VAL A 233 -6.57 0.29 -15.75
N ASN A 234 -6.76 1.22 -16.68
CA ASN A 234 -7.78 2.26 -16.53
C ASN A 234 -9.18 1.63 -16.53
N GLU A 235 -10.06 2.05 -15.64
CA GLU A 235 -11.41 1.50 -15.47
C GLU A 235 -12.24 1.58 -16.76
N SER A 236 -12.01 2.58 -17.61
CA SER A 236 -12.67 2.68 -18.92
C SER A 236 -12.31 1.53 -19.88
N LYS A 237 -11.22 0.81 -19.60
CA LYS A 237 -10.76 -0.36 -20.37
C LYS A 237 -11.19 -1.66 -19.72
N LYS A 238 -11.19 -2.72 -20.53
CA LYS A 238 -11.51 -4.08 -20.12
C LYS A 238 -10.22 -4.76 -19.65
N GLY A 239 -9.99 -4.79 -18.34
CA GLY A 239 -9.01 -5.70 -17.74
C GLY A 239 -9.39 -7.17 -17.95
N TRP A 240 -8.42 -8.07 -17.87
CA TRP A 240 -8.58 -9.51 -18.13
C TRP A 240 -8.40 -10.31 -16.85
N HIS A 241 -9.33 -10.15 -15.90
CA HIS A 241 -9.23 -10.71 -14.55
C HIS A 241 -10.23 -11.85 -14.30
N ILE A 242 -11.28 -11.99 -15.11
CA ILE A 242 -12.25 -13.08 -14.98
C ILE A 242 -12.60 -13.68 -16.35
N SER A 243 -12.34 -14.97 -16.53
CA SER A 243 -12.64 -15.65 -17.80
C SER A 243 -14.12 -16.09 -17.90
N ALA A 244 -14.83 -16.19 -16.78
CA ALA A 244 -16.23 -16.61 -16.75
C ALA A 244 -17.18 -15.70 -17.56
N SER A 245 -18.12 -16.35 -18.24
CA SER A 245 -19.37 -15.69 -18.65
C SER A 245 -20.28 -15.52 -17.43
N TYR A 246 -20.98 -14.39 -17.36
CA TYR A 246 -21.93 -14.10 -16.30
C TYR A 246 -23.09 -15.09 -16.28
N LYS A 247 -23.43 -15.55 -15.08
CA LYS A 247 -24.60 -16.38 -14.80
C LYS A 247 -25.30 -15.78 -13.58
N CYS A 248 -26.44 -15.14 -13.78
CA CYS A 248 -27.18 -14.51 -12.68
C CYS A 248 -27.58 -15.50 -11.59
N SER A 249 -27.75 -16.80 -11.91
CA SER A 249 -28.03 -17.84 -10.91
C SER A 249 -26.90 -18.03 -9.89
N LEU A 250 -25.69 -17.52 -10.17
CA LEU A 250 -24.57 -17.46 -9.23
C LEU A 250 -24.51 -16.12 -8.47
N ASN A 251 -25.43 -15.21 -8.75
CA ASN A 251 -25.47 -13.86 -8.18
C ASN A 251 -26.90 -13.45 -7.82
N ASP A 252 -27.60 -14.30 -7.07
CA ASP A 252 -28.97 -14.07 -6.57
C ASP A 252 -30.02 -13.69 -7.63
N ASN A 253 -29.84 -14.18 -8.86
CA ASN A 253 -30.64 -13.84 -10.04
C ASN A 253 -30.61 -12.34 -10.40
N HIS A 254 -29.59 -11.61 -9.94
CA HIS A 254 -29.34 -10.23 -10.32
C HIS A 254 -28.90 -10.12 -11.78
N ASP A 255 -29.37 -9.08 -12.48
CA ASP A 255 -29.01 -8.73 -13.86
C ASP A 255 -28.96 -9.91 -14.87
N CYS A 256 -29.99 -10.76 -14.87
CA CYS A 256 -30.09 -11.90 -15.79
C CYS A 256 -30.05 -11.53 -17.28
N GLY A 257 -30.23 -10.24 -17.64
CA GLY A 257 -30.05 -9.76 -19.00
C GLY A 257 -28.61 -9.89 -19.51
N ARG A 258 -27.62 -9.99 -18.61
CA ARG A 258 -26.20 -10.19 -18.94
C ARG A 258 -25.79 -11.65 -19.11
N ASN A 259 -26.69 -12.61 -18.90
CA ASN A 259 -26.36 -14.04 -18.98
C ASN A 259 -25.60 -14.40 -20.27
N GLY A 260 -24.48 -15.11 -20.10
CA GLY A 260 -23.62 -15.54 -21.21
C GLY A 260 -22.59 -14.50 -21.68
N SER A 261 -22.73 -13.22 -21.29
CA SER A 261 -21.72 -12.20 -21.59
C SER A 261 -20.45 -12.41 -20.76
N SER A 262 -19.28 -12.07 -21.29
CA SER A 262 -18.03 -12.10 -20.50
C SER A 262 -18.11 -11.11 -19.35
N SER A 263 -17.84 -11.55 -18.13
CA SER A 263 -17.89 -10.70 -16.93
C SER A 263 -16.92 -9.51 -17.01
N ASN A 264 -15.74 -9.71 -17.59
CA ASN A 264 -14.75 -8.64 -17.84
C ASN A 264 -15.36 -7.41 -18.52
N ASN A 265 -16.38 -7.57 -19.38
CA ASN A 265 -16.99 -6.46 -20.12
C ASN A 265 -17.49 -5.33 -19.20
N PHE A 266 -17.97 -5.66 -18.00
CA PHE A 266 -18.68 -4.74 -17.12
C PHE A 266 -18.18 -4.74 -15.68
N THR A 267 -17.05 -5.41 -15.41
CA THR A 267 -16.46 -5.48 -14.07
C THR A 267 -15.19 -4.63 -13.96
N VAL A 268 -14.94 -4.11 -12.77
CA VAL A 268 -13.61 -3.68 -12.29
C VAL A 268 -13.07 -4.78 -11.39
N GLY A 269 -11.76 -5.02 -11.39
CA GLY A 269 -11.11 -6.12 -10.66
C GLY A 269 -10.05 -5.57 -9.72
N ILE A 270 -10.11 -5.96 -8.46
CA ILE A 270 -9.17 -5.55 -7.41
C ILE A 270 -8.53 -6.81 -6.82
N GLU A 271 -7.21 -6.90 -6.93
CA GLU A 271 -6.37 -7.98 -6.40
C GLU A 271 -5.83 -7.62 -5.03
N HIS A 272 -5.73 -8.59 -4.13
CA HIS A 272 -5.22 -8.39 -2.77
C HIS A 272 -4.03 -9.32 -2.53
N ALA A 273 -2.91 -8.75 -2.09
CA ALA A 273 -1.78 -9.54 -1.64
C ALA A 273 -2.19 -10.43 -0.46
N GLY A 274 -1.92 -11.73 -0.55
CA GLY A 274 -2.43 -12.74 0.37
C GLY A 274 -2.97 -13.97 -0.34
N PHE A 275 -3.69 -14.82 0.40
CA PHE A 275 -4.20 -16.12 -0.03
C PHE A 275 -5.65 -16.28 0.42
N GLY A 276 -6.51 -16.88 -0.41
CA GLY A 276 -7.92 -17.09 -0.06
C GLY A 276 -8.12 -17.98 1.18
N ASN A 277 -7.17 -18.83 1.50
CA ASN A 277 -7.26 -19.76 2.63
C ASN A 277 -6.70 -19.21 3.96
N GLN A 278 -6.17 -17.98 3.98
CA GLN A 278 -5.59 -17.41 5.19
C GLN A 278 -6.65 -17.22 6.28
N ALA A 279 -6.27 -17.30 7.55
CA ALA A 279 -7.23 -17.25 8.65
C ALA A 279 -7.81 -15.85 8.82
N SER A 280 -7.00 -14.81 8.64
CA SER A 280 -7.39 -13.42 8.85
C SER A 280 -6.76 -12.47 7.81
N TRP A 281 -7.39 -11.33 7.61
CA TRP A 281 -6.93 -10.28 6.70
C TRP A 281 -6.43 -9.06 7.47
N ASP A 282 -5.43 -8.36 6.93
CA ASP A 282 -4.90 -7.16 7.56
C ASP A 282 -5.96 -6.06 7.57
N PRO A 283 -6.25 -5.43 8.73
CA PRO A 283 -7.25 -4.37 8.79
C PRO A 283 -6.91 -3.16 7.89
N GLY A 284 -5.62 -2.84 7.71
CA GLY A 284 -5.17 -1.78 6.82
C GLY A 284 -5.44 -2.09 5.35
N LEU A 285 -5.21 -3.35 4.93
CA LEU A 285 -5.58 -3.83 3.58
C LEU A 285 -7.09 -3.71 3.36
N ILE A 286 -7.90 -4.15 4.33
CA ILE A 286 -9.36 -4.10 4.24
C ILE A 286 -9.85 -2.64 4.15
N ASP A 287 -9.33 -1.73 4.97
CA ASP A 287 -9.68 -0.29 4.92
C ASP A 287 -9.32 0.35 3.58
N ALA A 288 -8.08 0.17 3.13
CA ALA A 288 -7.58 0.73 1.88
C ALA A 288 -8.39 0.23 0.67
N SER A 289 -8.70 -1.06 0.65
CA SER A 289 -9.53 -1.67 -0.38
C SER A 289 -10.99 -1.18 -0.33
N ALA A 290 -11.58 -1.04 0.86
CA ALA A 290 -12.93 -0.53 1.03
C ALA A 290 -13.06 0.92 0.54
N ARG A 291 -12.05 1.76 0.82
CA ARG A 291 -11.94 3.12 0.31
C ARG A 291 -11.83 3.17 -1.21
N LEU A 292 -11.07 2.24 -1.80
CA LEU A 292 -10.98 2.07 -3.25
C LEU A 292 -12.33 1.63 -3.86
N VAL A 293 -13.03 0.69 -3.24
CA VAL A 293 -14.39 0.28 -3.67
C VAL A 293 -15.34 1.46 -3.66
N CYS A 294 -15.31 2.30 -2.62
CA CYS A 294 -16.12 3.51 -2.58
C CYS A 294 -15.83 4.43 -3.77
N ASN A 295 -14.55 4.69 -4.07
CA ASN A 295 -14.17 5.54 -5.19
C ASN A 295 -14.66 4.97 -6.53
N ILE A 296 -14.41 3.69 -6.81
CA ILE A 296 -14.88 3.02 -8.04
C ILE A 296 -16.41 3.06 -8.12
N ALA A 297 -17.09 2.79 -7.01
CA ALA A 297 -18.54 2.75 -6.93
C ALA A 297 -19.17 4.10 -7.23
N ARG A 298 -18.66 5.16 -6.61
CA ARG A 298 -19.08 6.55 -6.83
C ARG A 298 -18.87 6.98 -8.28
N ASP A 299 -17.67 6.77 -8.82
CA ASP A 299 -17.30 7.29 -10.14
C ASP A 299 -18.03 6.56 -11.28
N ASN A 300 -18.55 5.35 -11.00
CA ASN A 300 -19.26 4.52 -11.98
C ASN A 300 -20.76 4.32 -11.70
N GLY A 301 -21.26 4.84 -10.59
CA GLY A 301 -22.65 4.65 -10.14
C GLY A 301 -22.99 3.18 -9.87
N ILE A 302 -22.09 2.45 -9.21
CA ILE A 302 -22.27 1.05 -8.81
C ILE A 302 -22.74 1.03 -7.34
N PRO A 303 -23.87 0.38 -7.01
CA PRO A 303 -24.28 0.21 -5.60
C PRO A 303 -23.24 -0.59 -4.80
N ILE A 304 -23.06 -0.25 -3.52
CA ILE A 304 -22.19 -1.00 -2.61
C ILE A 304 -23.05 -2.02 -1.84
N ASP A 305 -23.23 -3.20 -2.44
CA ASP A 305 -23.96 -4.33 -1.88
C ASP A 305 -23.35 -5.67 -2.31
N ASP A 306 -23.93 -6.77 -1.84
CA ASP A 306 -23.47 -8.14 -2.02
C ASP A 306 -23.78 -8.75 -3.41
N VAL A 307 -24.40 -8.00 -4.33
CA VAL A 307 -24.63 -8.44 -5.71
C VAL A 307 -23.85 -7.61 -6.73
N HIS A 308 -23.33 -6.45 -6.34
CA HIS A 308 -22.49 -5.60 -7.19
C HIS A 308 -21.01 -5.65 -6.79
N VAL A 309 -20.67 -5.92 -5.52
CA VAL A 309 -19.30 -6.15 -5.06
C VAL A 309 -19.19 -7.61 -4.61
N VAL A 310 -18.49 -8.43 -5.40
CA VAL A 310 -18.52 -9.90 -5.24
C VAL A 310 -17.14 -10.53 -5.37
N GLY A 311 -16.94 -11.71 -4.79
CA GLY A 311 -15.72 -12.49 -4.98
C GLY A 311 -15.68 -13.14 -6.36
N HIS A 312 -14.49 -13.37 -6.91
CA HIS A 312 -14.33 -14.11 -8.18
C HIS A 312 -14.90 -15.52 -8.08
N GLY A 313 -14.63 -16.24 -6.98
CA GLY A 313 -15.14 -17.59 -6.71
C GLY A 313 -16.66 -17.68 -6.74
N ARG A 314 -17.39 -16.59 -6.42
CA ARG A 314 -18.86 -16.54 -6.56
C ARG A 314 -19.30 -16.62 -8.02
N LEU A 315 -18.64 -15.88 -8.91
CA LEU A 315 -18.99 -15.83 -10.33
C LEU A 315 -18.35 -16.96 -11.16
N GLN A 316 -17.29 -17.59 -10.63
CA GLN A 316 -16.53 -18.66 -11.29
C GLN A 316 -16.27 -19.88 -10.35
N PRO A 317 -17.29 -20.46 -9.69
CA PRO A 317 -17.08 -21.46 -8.63
C PRO A 317 -16.57 -22.82 -9.09
N HIS A 318 -16.38 -23.02 -10.40
CA HIS A 318 -15.97 -24.31 -10.94
C HIS A 318 -14.46 -24.55 -10.86
N ASN A 319 -13.67 -23.50 -10.66
CA ASN A 319 -12.21 -23.57 -10.51
C ASN A 319 -11.58 -22.35 -9.80
N ARG A 320 -12.39 -21.47 -9.20
CA ARG A 320 -11.93 -20.30 -8.44
C ARG A 320 -12.55 -20.30 -7.06
N THR A 321 -11.79 -19.90 -6.05
CA THR A 321 -12.22 -19.89 -4.65
C THR A 321 -12.04 -18.53 -3.97
N ASP A 322 -11.29 -17.64 -4.59
CA ASP A 322 -10.94 -16.32 -4.09
C ASP A 322 -12.16 -15.37 -3.96
N PRO A 323 -12.15 -14.47 -2.96
CA PRO A 323 -11.11 -14.24 -1.96
C PRO A 323 -11.13 -15.20 -0.77
N GLY A 324 -11.85 -16.32 -0.88
CA GLY A 324 -11.91 -17.37 0.12
C GLY A 324 -12.91 -17.11 1.26
N PRO A 325 -13.07 -18.11 2.15
CA PRO A 325 -14.14 -18.12 3.15
C PRO A 325 -13.96 -17.08 4.27
N ASN A 326 -12.74 -16.63 4.52
CA ASN A 326 -12.41 -15.73 5.63
C ASN A 326 -12.37 -14.25 5.21
N TRP A 327 -12.74 -13.93 3.97
CA TRP A 327 -12.91 -12.53 3.57
C TRP A 327 -14.05 -11.88 4.38
N PRO A 328 -13.83 -10.72 5.04
CA PRO A 328 -14.79 -10.15 5.97
C PRO A 328 -15.91 -9.37 5.25
N TRP A 329 -16.72 -10.05 4.44
CA TRP A 329 -17.68 -9.42 3.51
C TRP A 329 -18.60 -8.36 4.13
N GLN A 330 -19.22 -8.65 5.28
CA GLN A 330 -20.14 -7.71 5.92
C GLN A 330 -19.41 -6.43 6.36
N GLU A 331 -18.32 -6.59 7.10
CA GLU A 331 -17.48 -5.49 7.58
C GLU A 331 -16.89 -4.70 6.41
N TYR A 332 -16.41 -5.38 5.38
CA TYR A 332 -15.84 -4.78 4.18
C TYR A 332 -16.85 -3.89 3.44
N LEU A 333 -18.09 -4.35 3.25
CA LEU A 333 -19.14 -3.56 2.61
C LEU A 333 -19.62 -2.40 3.51
N ASP A 334 -19.65 -2.58 4.83
CA ASP A 334 -19.97 -1.51 5.78
C ASP A 334 -18.90 -0.42 5.77
N LEU A 335 -17.62 -0.78 5.77
CA LEU A 335 -16.50 0.16 5.64
C LEU A 335 -16.54 0.90 4.30
N ALA A 336 -16.81 0.20 3.20
CA ALA A 336 -16.89 0.83 1.88
C ALA A 336 -18.03 1.86 1.81
N ARG A 337 -19.18 1.58 2.42
CA ARG A 337 -20.27 2.57 2.56
C ARG A 337 -19.85 3.75 3.44
N ALA A 338 -19.21 3.49 4.59
CA ALA A 338 -18.74 4.54 5.48
C ALA A 338 -17.76 5.50 4.80
N HIS A 339 -16.81 4.98 4.02
CA HIS A 339 -15.89 5.82 3.22
C HIS A 339 -16.60 6.71 2.19
N CYS A 340 -17.78 6.29 1.72
CA CYS A 340 -18.61 7.06 0.80
C CYS A 340 -19.48 8.11 1.52
N ASP A 341 -19.90 7.84 2.75
CA ASP A 341 -20.70 8.77 3.56
C ASP A 341 -19.83 9.86 4.22
N GLU A 342 -18.55 9.58 4.50
CA GLU A 342 -17.58 10.56 5.02
C GLU A 342 -17.19 11.64 4.00
N THR A 343 -17.48 11.41 2.71
CA THR A 343 -17.48 12.44 1.67
C THR A 343 -18.92 12.85 1.40
N PRO A 344 -19.38 14.08 1.74
CA PRO A 344 -20.73 14.49 1.33
C PRO A 344 -20.81 14.41 -0.20
N GLU A 345 -21.93 13.91 -0.72
CA GLU A 345 -22.24 14.04 -2.15
C GLU A 345 -22.03 15.51 -2.55
N PRO A 346 -21.12 15.84 -3.48
CA PRO A 346 -21.17 17.13 -4.11
C PRO A 346 -22.52 17.22 -4.82
N GLU A 347 -23.25 18.31 -4.62
CA GLU A 347 -24.41 18.61 -5.46
C GLU A 347 -24.00 18.47 -6.94
N PRO A 348 -24.87 17.95 -7.82
CA PRO A 348 -24.51 17.69 -9.21
C PRO A 348 -23.89 18.94 -9.83
N MET A 349 -22.59 18.83 -10.13
CA MET A 349 -21.80 19.89 -10.74
C MET A 349 -22.49 20.34 -12.04
N PRO A 350 -22.69 21.65 -12.27
CA PRO A 350 -23.09 22.13 -13.59
C PRO A 350 -22.05 21.67 -14.62
N GLU A 351 -22.50 21.23 -15.79
CA GLU A 351 -21.61 20.74 -16.85
C GLU A 351 -20.46 21.73 -17.10
N PRO A 352 -19.21 21.25 -17.22
CA PRO A 352 -18.05 22.13 -17.36
C PRO A 352 -18.09 22.92 -18.67
N ASP A 353 -17.87 24.24 -18.55
CA ASP A 353 -17.68 25.17 -19.65
C ASP A 353 -16.36 24.83 -20.38
N PRO A 354 -16.39 24.40 -21.65
CA PRO A 354 -15.20 23.98 -22.39
C PRO A 354 -14.19 25.11 -22.67
N ASP A 355 -14.47 26.36 -22.29
CA ASP A 355 -13.58 27.51 -22.50
C ASP A 355 -12.91 28.08 -21.22
N ALA A 356 -13.07 27.46 -20.04
CA ALA A 356 -12.41 27.94 -18.82
C ALA A 356 -10.92 27.55 -18.77
N GLY A 357 -10.02 28.51 -19.01
CA GLY A 357 -8.57 28.35 -18.78
C GLY A 357 -8.22 28.10 -17.30
N PRO A 358 -6.96 27.69 -16.98
CA PRO A 358 -6.57 27.39 -15.61
C PRO A 358 -6.79 28.62 -14.71
N GLY A 359 -7.53 28.43 -13.62
CA GLY A 359 -7.90 29.49 -12.68
C GLY A 359 -6.69 30.23 -12.10
N PRO A 360 -6.91 31.44 -11.53
CA PRO A 360 -5.83 32.25 -10.98
C PRO A 360 -5.11 31.52 -9.85
N VAL A 361 -3.77 31.62 -9.80
CA VAL A 361 -2.98 31.06 -8.71
C VAL A 361 -3.23 31.87 -7.43
N PRO A 362 -3.67 31.25 -6.31
CA PRO A 362 -3.93 31.99 -5.06
C PRO A 362 -2.71 32.78 -4.59
N THR A 363 -2.89 34.00 -4.09
CA THR A 363 -1.76 34.83 -3.61
C THR A 363 -1.20 34.34 -2.28
N GLU A 364 -2.03 33.70 -1.46
CA GLU A 364 -1.66 33.13 -0.17
C GLU A 364 -2.57 31.92 0.12
N ILE A 365 -2.02 30.85 0.66
CA ILE A 365 -2.75 29.68 1.16
C ILE A 365 -2.38 29.51 2.63
N LEU A 366 -3.39 29.40 3.49
CA LEU A 366 -3.25 29.18 4.93
C LEU A 366 -3.79 27.81 5.29
N ILE A 367 -2.98 27.03 6.00
CA ILE A 367 -3.32 25.68 6.46
C ILE A 367 -3.13 25.67 7.97
N ASP A 368 -4.24 25.56 8.69
CA ASP A 368 -4.34 25.41 10.13
C ASP A 368 -4.29 23.93 10.54
N SER A 369 -3.92 23.67 11.79
CA SER A 369 -3.92 22.33 12.37
C SER A 369 -5.32 21.73 12.55
N SER A 370 -6.39 22.51 12.37
CA SER A 370 -7.76 22.04 12.29
C SER A 370 -8.32 22.19 10.87
N ASN A 371 -8.72 21.07 10.26
CA ASN A 371 -9.33 21.08 8.92
C ASN A 371 -10.65 21.86 8.84
N THR A 372 -11.32 22.12 9.96
CA THR A 372 -12.50 22.99 10.02
C THR A 372 -12.18 24.46 9.71
N ASN A 373 -10.91 24.87 9.84
CA ASN A 373 -10.45 26.23 9.59
C ASN A 373 -9.79 26.38 8.21
N ASN A 374 -9.74 25.29 7.44
CA ASN A 374 -9.02 25.22 6.18
C ASN A 374 -9.99 25.28 5.00
N ASP A 375 -9.59 26.01 3.96
CA ASP A 375 -10.24 25.93 2.65
C ASP A 375 -9.74 24.66 1.96
N GLN A 376 -10.59 23.63 1.94
CA GLN A 376 -10.23 22.29 1.48
C GLN A 376 -9.87 22.24 -0.01
N ASP A 377 -10.28 23.24 -0.80
CA ASP A 377 -9.88 23.37 -2.21
C ASP A 377 -8.45 23.90 -2.36
N LEU A 378 -7.89 24.51 -1.30
CA LEU A 378 -6.58 25.15 -1.30
C LEU A 378 -5.57 24.44 -0.40
N GLY A 379 -5.99 23.84 0.71
CA GLY A 379 -5.08 23.28 1.70
C GLY A 379 -5.78 22.50 2.81
N TRP A 380 -5.09 21.49 3.36
CA TRP A 380 -5.59 20.69 4.49
C TRP A 380 -4.43 20.04 5.24
N VAL A 381 -4.70 19.50 6.44
CA VAL A 381 -3.68 18.83 7.27
C VAL A 381 -4.06 17.37 7.56
N ALA A 382 -3.08 16.47 7.44
CA ALA A 382 -3.17 15.05 7.78
C ALA A 382 -2.30 14.76 9.00
N MET A 383 -2.88 14.14 10.02
CA MET A 383 -2.20 13.72 11.25
C MET A 383 -2.82 12.41 11.73
N SER A 384 -2.01 11.50 12.26
CA SER A 384 -2.50 10.30 12.96
C SER A 384 -3.19 10.67 14.29
N ASP A 385 -3.89 9.70 14.87
CA ASP A 385 -4.49 9.80 16.20
C ASP A 385 -3.47 10.02 17.34
N GLN A 386 -2.18 9.80 17.06
CA GLN A 386 -1.08 10.03 17.99
C GLN A 386 -0.68 11.50 18.11
N TRP A 387 -1.28 12.39 17.32
CA TRP A 387 -1.13 13.84 17.46
C TRP A 387 -2.22 14.39 18.37
N THR A 388 -1.81 14.94 19.51
CA THR A 388 -2.76 15.47 20.49
C THR A 388 -3.13 16.92 20.14
N VAL A 389 -4.38 17.13 19.75
CA VAL A 389 -4.95 18.47 19.52
C VAL A 389 -5.28 19.13 20.87
N THR A 390 -4.83 20.36 21.06
CA THR A 390 -5.05 21.11 22.30
C THR A 390 -4.95 22.62 22.07
N SER A 391 -5.51 23.40 23.01
CA SER A 391 -5.36 24.85 23.10
C SER A 391 -4.70 25.28 24.41
N ALA A 392 -4.09 24.34 25.13
CA ALA A 392 -3.57 24.56 26.49
C ALA A 392 -2.47 25.64 26.58
N THR A 393 -1.61 25.75 25.56
CA THR A 393 -0.63 26.86 25.48
C THR A 393 -1.15 27.95 24.55
N ALA A 394 -1.45 29.14 25.08
CA ALA A 394 -1.90 30.26 24.26
C ALA A 394 -0.85 30.69 23.22
N GLY A 395 -1.32 31.14 22.05
CA GLY A 395 -0.45 31.61 20.97
C GLY A 395 -0.44 30.78 19.71
N PHE A 396 -1.39 29.86 19.59
CA PHE A 396 -1.62 29.09 18.37
C PHE A 396 -2.27 29.95 17.30
N HIS A 397 -2.14 29.51 16.05
CA HIS A 397 -2.92 30.02 14.94
C HIS A 397 -4.30 29.36 14.97
N GLY A 398 -5.33 30.06 14.48
CA GLY A 398 -6.70 29.53 14.50
C GLY A 398 -7.23 29.24 15.91
N THR A 399 -7.73 28.02 16.12
CA THR A 399 -8.47 27.61 17.33
C THR A 399 -7.70 26.70 18.27
N SER A 400 -6.65 26.03 17.78
CA SER A 400 -5.86 25.03 18.53
C SER A 400 -4.53 24.76 17.82
N TYR A 401 -3.67 23.96 18.45
CA TYR A 401 -2.51 23.35 17.81
C TYR A 401 -2.50 21.84 18.09
N ALA A 402 -1.78 21.08 17.29
CA ALA A 402 -1.46 19.69 17.58
C ALA A 402 -0.02 19.54 18.06
N PHE A 403 0.23 18.66 19.01
CA PHE A 403 1.59 18.28 19.38
C PHE A 403 1.82 16.77 19.24
N GLY A 404 3.03 16.43 18.80
CA GLY A 404 3.50 15.06 18.68
C GLY A 404 4.69 14.83 19.61
N SER A 405 4.62 13.79 20.43
CA SER A 405 5.77 13.26 21.15
C SER A 405 6.75 12.59 20.18
N THR A 406 8.02 12.46 20.58
CA THR A 406 8.98 11.72 19.76
C THR A 406 8.50 10.30 19.51
N THR A 407 8.72 9.80 18.30
CA THR A 407 8.61 8.37 17.99
C THR A 407 9.88 7.88 17.29
N ALA A 408 10.13 6.58 17.35
CA ALA A 408 11.18 5.93 16.56
C ALA A 408 10.76 5.77 15.07
N GLY A 409 9.44 5.72 14.80
CA GLY A 409 8.88 5.64 13.45
C GLY A 409 8.65 6.99 12.76
N SER A 410 8.25 6.95 11.49
CA SER A 410 7.84 8.13 10.73
C SER A 410 6.33 8.35 10.86
N ASP A 411 5.93 9.41 11.55
CA ASP A 411 4.52 9.81 11.67
C ASP A 411 4.40 11.35 11.67
N PRO A 412 4.59 11.99 10.50
CA PRO A 412 4.63 13.43 10.39
C PRO A 412 3.23 14.06 10.40
N ALA A 413 3.14 15.30 10.90
CA ALA A 413 2.02 16.16 10.53
C ALA A 413 2.25 16.67 9.11
N THR A 414 1.33 16.38 8.21
CA THR A 414 1.47 16.70 6.78
C THR A 414 0.48 17.79 6.40
N PHE A 415 0.99 18.96 6.01
CA PHE A 415 0.19 20.10 5.54
C PHE A 415 0.21 20.11 4.01
N TRP A 416 -0.93 19.84 3.39
CA TRP A 416 -1.13 19.82 1.95
C TRP A 416 -1.61 21.18 1.44
N PHE A 417 -1.19 21.56 0.23
CA PHE A 417 -1.70 22.73 -0.47
C PHE A 417 -1.73 22.55 -1.98
N HIS A 418 -2.77 23.07 -2.61
CA HIS A 418 -2.96 22.97 -4.05
C HIS A 418 -2.45 24.22 -4.77
N LEU A 419 -1.67 24.02 -5.84
CA LEU A 419 -1.28 25.08 -6.76
C LEU A 419 -1.84 24.76 -8.14
N PRO A 420 -2.70 25.61 -8.74
CA PRO A 420 -3.23 25.35 -10.09
C PRO A 420 -2.14 25.38 -11.17
N GLN A 421 -0.97 25.96 -10.87
CA GLN A 421 0.19 26.02 -11.76
C GLN A 421 1.48 25.92 -10.94
N GLY A 422 2.52 25.30 -11.50
CA GLY A 422 3.83 25.22 -10.87
C GLY A 422 4.45 26.59 -10.70
N THR A 423 4.88 26.92 -9.48
CA THR A 423 5.42 28.24 -9.15
C THR A 423 6.34 28.17 -7.95
N THR A 424 7.21 29.16 -7.82
CA THR A 424 8.03 29.34 -6.62
C THR A 424 7.14 29.87 -5.49
N ARG A 425 7.18 29.23 -4.31
CA ARG A 425 6.48 29.72 -3.11
C ARG A 425 7.40 29.79 -1.91
N THR A 426 7.14 30.78 -1.07
CA THR A 426 7.73 30.90 0.25
C THR A 426 6.83 30.23 1.27
N ILE A 427 7.43 29.34 2.07
CA ILE A 427 6.76 28.62 3.13
C ILE A 427 7.12 29.28 4.45
N ASP A 428 6.10 29.70 5.20
CA ASP A 428 6.23 30.09 6.59
C ASP A 428 5.51 29.08 7.50
N ALA A 429 6.01 28.92 8.73
CA ALA A 429 5.36 28.12 9.77
C ALA A 429 5.05 28.96 11.01
N TRP A 430 3.97 28.59 11.70
CA TRP A 430 3.58 29.12 12.99
C TRP A 430 3.65 28.01 14.05
N TRP A 431 3.92 28.38 15.30
CA TRP A 431 3.83 27.49 16.45
C TRP A 431 3.60 28.26 17.74
N THR A 432 3.03 27.59 18.74
CA THR A 432 3.17 27.96 20.15
C THR A 432 4.58 27.62 20.62
N ALA A 433 5.24 28.46 21.42
CA ALA A 433 6.61 28.23 21.91
C ALA A 433 6.67 27.82 23.39
N GLY A 434 7.74 27.13 23.79
CA GLY A 434 8.01 26.75 25.19
C GLY A 434 8.99 25.59 25.38
N THR A 435 9.37 25.35 26.64
CA THR A 435 10.62 24.68 27.02
C THR A 435 10.67 23.16 26.77
N ASN A 436 9.52 22.51 26.61
CA ASN A 436 9.41 21.08 26.31
C ASN A 436 9.42 20.77 24.79
N ARG A 437 9.54 21.78 23.93
CA ARG A 437 9.58 21.61 22.47
C ARG A 437 11.01 21.37 21.98
N THR A 438 11.14 20.84 20.77
CA THR A 438 12.44 20.67 20.12
C THR A 438 13.03 22.00 19.64
N THR A 439 14.36 22.09 19.64
CA THR A 439 15.10 23.21 19.02
C THR A 439 15.38 22.99 17.52
N ALA A 440 15.00 21.82 16.99
CA ALA A 440 15.29 21.40 15.61
C ALA A 440 14.08 20.67 14.99
N ALA A 441 12.90 21.30 15.03
CA ALA A 441 11.71 20.78 14.36
C ALA A 441 11.95 20.75 12.85
N LYS A 442 12.04 19.56 12.26
CA LYS A 442 12.37 19.38 10.84
C LYS A 442 11.12 19.45 9.97
N PHE A 443 11.11 20.41 9.06
CA PHE A 443 10.10 20.57 8.03
C PHE A 443 10.69 20.14 6.69
N THR A 444 9.97 19.32 5.95
CA THR A 444 10.38 18.84 4.62
C THR A 444 9.31 19.21 3.62
N ALA A 445 9.68 19.94 2.57
CA ALA A 445 8.80 20.37 1.50
C ALA A 445 8.88 19.38 0.35
N PHE A 446 7.73 18.96 -0.16
CA PHE A 446 7.57 18.11 -1.32
C PHE A 446 6.67 18.79 -2.33
N ASP A 447 7.01 18.67 -3.61
CA ASP A 447 6.11 19.11 -4.67
C ASP A 447 5.00 18.08 -4.93
N ALA A 448 4.10 18.38 -5.87
CA ALA A 448 2.97 17.51 -6.20
C ALA A 448 3.38 16.21 -6.90
N SER A 449 4.64 16.08 -7.34
CA SER A 449 5.21 14.82 -7.83
C SER A 449 5.83 13.97 -6.72
N GLY A 450 5.81 14.45 -5.47
CA GLY A 450 6.41 13.79 -4.32
C GLY A 450 7.92 13.99 -4.21
N VAL A 451 8.53 14.83 -5.06
CA VAL A 451 9.96 15.15 -4.98
C VAL A 451 10.20 16.08 -3.79
N GLN A 452 11.19 15.76 -2.97
CA GLN A 452 11.63 16.67 -1.91
C GLN A 452 12.28 17.91 -2.53
N VAL A 453 11.63 19.06 -2.42
CA VAL A 453 12.10 20.34 -2.96
C VAL A 453 12.83 21.20 -1.94
N GLY A 454 12.82 20.80 -0.66
CA GLY A 454 13.65 21.42 0.36
C GLY A 454 13.39 20.93 1.77
N THR A 455 14.28 21.32 2.68
CA THR A 455 14.15 21.06 4.11
C THR A 455 14.50 22.31 4.90
N ALA A 456 13.83 22.50 6.03
CA ALA A 456 14.13 23.53 7.01
C ALA A 456 14.08 22.96 8.42
N SER A 457 14.68 23.67 9.37
CA SER A 457 14.57 23.35 10.79
C SER A 457 14.23 24.60 11.59
N ALA A 458 13.34 24.46 12.56
CA ALA A 458 12.93 25.55 13.42
C ALA A 458 13.13 25.23 14.91
N ASP A 459 13.58 26.22 15.67
CA ASP A 459 13.61 26.15 17.12
C ASP A 459 12.25 26.55 17.69
N GLN A 460 11.46 25.54 18.05
CA GLN A 460 10.11 25.75 18.59
C GLN A 460 10.12 26.11 20.08
N THR A 461 11.27 26.18 20.75
CA THR A 461 11.35 26.64 22.15
C THR A 461 11.15 28.14 22.29
N LYS A 462 11.33 28.89 21.20
CA LYS A 462 11.28 30.35 21.14
C LYS A 462 10.52 30.83 19.92
N ASN A 463 10.34 32.15 19.83
CA ASN A 463 9.82 32.82 18.64
C ASN A 463 8.46 32.32 18.11
N GLY A 464 7.61 31.76 18.96
CA GLY A 464 6.23 31.44 18.60
C GLY A 464 5.36 32.69 18.44
N LYS A 465 4.06 32.50 18.17
CA LYS A 465 3.07 33.59 17.97
C LYS A 465 3.38 34.52 16.78
N GLN A 466 4.12 34.02 15.80
CA GLN A 466 4.49 34.78 14.60
C GLN A 466 4.84 33.81 13.47
N TRP A 467 4.64 34.23 12.23
CA TRP A 467 5.07 33.49 11.06
C TRP A 467 6.59 33.50 10.93
N LYS A 468 7.18 32.33 10.70
CA LYS A 468 8.61 32.15 10.47
C LYS A 468 8.86 31.50 9.12
N THR A 469 9.63 32.18 8.28
CA THR A 469 10.04 31.65 6.99
C THR A 469 10.92 30.43 7.16
N LEU A 470 10.48 29.32 6.58
CA LEU A 470 11.22 28.07 6.47
C LEU A 470 12.11 28.07 5.23
N GLY A 471 11.61 28.63 4.13
CA GLY A 471 12.36 28.75 2.88
C GLY A 471 11.47 29.09 1.70
N THR A 472 12.10 29.26 0.54
CA THR A 472 11.42 29.50 -0.74
C THR A 472 11.80 28.36 -1.69
N PHE A 473 10.80 27.64 -2.18
CA PHE A 473 10.99 26.41 -2.96
C PHE A 473 10.18 26.48 -4.26
N GLN A 474 10.65 25.74 -5.27
CA GLN A 474 9.91 25.57 -6.51
C GLN A 474 8.92 24.42 -6.33
N PHE A 475 7.63 24.69 -6.54
CA PHE A 475 6.58 23.69 -6.46
C PHE A 475 5.95 23.46 -7.83
N SER A 476 5.44 22.26 -8.06
CA SER A 476 4.72 21.91 -9.28
C SER A 476 3.23 22.24 -9.15
N ALA A 477 2.51 22.22 -10.27
CA ALA A 477 1.05 22.26 -10.25
C ALA A 477 0.51 21.00 -9.55
N GLY A 478 -0.62 21.11 -8.85
CA GLY A 478 -1.22 20.03 -8.08
C GLY A 478 -1.03 20.17 -6.56
N TRP A 479 -1.25 19.07 -5.84
CA TRP A 479 -1.18 18.99 -4.38
C TRP A 479 0.24 18.78 -3.87
N ASN A 480 0.83 19.84 -3.34
CA ASN A 480 2.16 19.85 -2.72
C ASN A 480 2.01 19.66 -1.20
N LYS A 481 3.10 19.32 -0.48
CA LYS A 481 3.03 19.13 0.98
C LYS A 481 4.25 19.62 1.75
N ILE A 482 4.01 20.02 2.99
CA ILE A 482 5.03 20.28 4.01
C ILE A 482 4.85 19.26 5.14
N GLN A 483 5.86 18.44 5.39
CA GLN A 483 5.86 17.46 6.47
C GLN A 483 6.67 17.95 7.65
N LEU A 484 6.06 17.98 8.83
CA LEU A 484 6.73 18.18 10.11
C LEU A 484 7.01 16.83 10.77
N SER A 485 8.28 16.46 10.85
CA SER A 485 8.71 15.21 11.47
C SER A 485 8.70 15.29 12.99
N ARG A 486 8.31 14.18 13.63
CA ARG A 486 8.44 13.94 15.08
C ARG A 486 9.40 12.78 15.42
N THR A 487 10.27 12.41 14.49
CA THR A 487 11.14 11.23 14.64
C THR A 487 12.44 11.60 15.36
N ASN A 488 12.84 10.78 16.35
CA ASN A 488 14.13 10.84 17.04
C ASN A 488 14.50 12.20 17.69
N LEU A 489 13.53 12.85 18.36
CA LEU A 489 13.71 14.17 18.99
C LEU A 489 13.96 14.10 20.52
N GLY A 490 14.18 12.91 21.07
CA GLY A 490 14.37 12.70 22.51
C GLY A 490 13.11 13.05 23.32
N SER A 491 13.24 13.46 24.57
CA SER A 491 12.08 13.76 25.44
C SER A 491 11.32 15.07 25.11
N LYS A 492 11.44 15.57 23.87
CA LYS A 492 10.83 16.81 23.40
C LYS A 492 9.63 16.52 22.50
N VAL A 493 8.77 17.52 22.34
CA VAL A 493 7.63 17.47 21.42
C VAL A 493 7.84 18.40 20.23
N VAL A 494 7.14 18.14 19.13
CA VAL A 494 6.95 19.08 18.02
C VAL A 494 5.53 19.60 17.99
N ILE A 495 5.38 20.82 17.47
CA ILE A 495 4.11 21.53 17.37
C ILE A 495 3.75 21.70 15.91
N ALA A 496 2.62 21.11 15.50
CA ALA A 496 1.95 21.35 14.24
C ALA A 496 0.81 22.35 14.50
N ASP A 497 0.82 23.49 13.83
CA ASP A 497 -0.09 24.60 14.16
C ASP A 497 -0.56 25.32 12.90
N GLY A 498 0.32 26.06 12.22
CA GLY A 498 -0.03 26.72 10.96
C GLY A 498 1.09 26.66 9.93
N ILE A 499 0.72 26.44 8.67
CA ILE A 499 1.58 26.62 7.49
C ILE A 499 0.97 27.69 6.59
N ARG A 500 1.83 28.54 6.06
CA ARG A 500 1.46 29.60 5.12
C ARG A 500 2.31 29.52 3.86
N VAL A 501 1.65 29.48 2.71
CA VAL A 501 2.26 29.41 1.38
C VAL A 501 1.98 30.71 0.65
N ARG A 502 3.01 31.44 0.23
CA ARG A 502 2.87 32.74 -0.44
C ARG A 502 3.89 32.95 -1.55
#